data_AF-A0A258SL62-F1
#
_entry.id   AF-A0A258SL62-F1
#
_cell.length_a   1.000
_cell.length_b   1.000
_cell.length_c   1.000
_cell.angle_alpha   90.00
_cell.angle_beta   90.00
_cell.angle_gamma   90.00
#
_symmetry.space_group_name_H-M   'P 1'
#
loop_
_entity.id
_entity.type
_entity.pdbx_description
1 polymer ?
#
loop_
_entity_poly.entity_id
_entity_poly.type
_entity_poly.pdbx_seq_one_letter_code
_entity_poly.pdbx_strand_id
1 'polypeptide(L)'
;GCGAHGTALGFLMEYEHMSFPDAVAALAQDVGLPIPESAREPDRPRPPPALWDALEQAAQFYKQQLKQSPHAIDYLKRRGLTGAIAARYGVGYAPDGSPLKQVFPDYAADALAASGLVVDSDNRRYDRFRNRIMFPIRNVKGQIVGFGGRVLDQGEPKYLNSPETPLFHKGSEIYGLYEARAAIKAAGRVIVVEGYMDVVALAQHGVEFAVATLGTATTPIHARTLLRHSDRLIYAFDGDNAGRKAAWRALENSLEALQDGKEVSFLFLPEGEDPDSYIRTHGQAAFLKLLDTDTLPLSAFLVRELARDRKLDRQESQAAFLKEAKPLLEKIAAPLLARLIQRQIAELAHLQADDLSQMGVNPPAARRAPSPRPQRRVAPSHL
;
A
#
# COMPACT_ATOMS: atom_id res chain seq x y z
N GLY A 1 2.10 6.34 37.91
CA GLY A 1 1.21 7.07 36.98
C GLY A 1 1.73 6.84 35.58
N CYS A 2 0.86 6.40 34.65
CA CYS A 2 1.24 6.15 33.26
C CYS A 2 1.59 7.48 32.59
N GLY A 3 2.87 7.68 32.23
CA GLY A 3 3.41 8.89 31.59
C GLY A 3 3.06 9.02 30.10
N ALA A 4 1.84 8.67 29.71
CA ALA A 4 1.39 8.83 28.32
C ALA A 4 1.06 10.31 28.06
N HIS A 5 1.93 11.00 27.33
CA HIS A 5 1.66 12.33 26.79
C HIS A 5 1.13 12.18 25.35
N GLY A 6 -0.19 12.32 25.17
CA GLY A 6 -0.83 12.31 23.85
C GLY A 6 -1.85 13.45 23.74
N THR A 7 -2.01 14.03 22.56
CA THR A 7 -3.10 14.99 22.30
C THR A 7 -4.40 14.23 22.05
N ALA A 8 -5.56 14.86 22.29
CA ALA A 8 -6.87 14.25 21.97
C ALA A 8 -6.97 13.88 20.47
N LEU A 9 -6.34 14.68 19.60
CA LEU A 9 -6.19 14.37 18.18
C LEU A 9 -5.35 13.11 17.96
N GLY A 10 -4.22 12.99 18.66
CA GLY A 10 -3.38 11.79 18.63
C GLY A 10 -4.16 10.55 19.05
N PHE A 11 -4.97 10.64 20.11
CA PHE A 11 -5.84 9.53 20.53
C PHE A 11 -6.85 9.14 19.44
N LEU A 12 -7.57 10.08 18.83
CA LEU A 12 -8.53 9.75 17.76
C LEU A 12 -7.85 9.22 16.49
N MET A 13 -6.65 9.70 16.19
CA MET A 13 -5.89 9.19 15.04
C MET A 13 -5.31 7.80 15.29
N GLU A 14 -4.84 7.54 16.50
CA GLU A 14 -4.17 6.27 16.87
C GLU A 14 -5.16 5.18 17.30
N TYR A 15 -6.24 5.55 17.96
CA TYR A 15 -7.24 4.64 18.54
C TYR A 15 -8.49 4.51 17.68
N GLU A 16 -9.00 5.62 17.13
CA GLU A 16 -10.18 5.64 16.24
C GLU A 16 -9.81 5.62 14.75
N HIS A 17 -8.51 5.59 14.43
CA HIS A 17 -7.97 5.54 13.06
C HIS A 17 -8.52 6.62 12.13
N MET A 18 -8.86 7.77 12.70
CA MET A 18 -9.34 8.91 11.95
C MET A 18 -8.19 9.57 11.18
N SER A 19 -8.49 10.12 10.00
CA SER A 19 -7.57 11.06 9.36
C SER A 19 -7.44 12.31 10.25
N PHE A 20 -6.34 13.06 10.13
CA PHE A 20 -6.18 14.30 10.90
C PHE A 20 -7.37 15.28 10.69
N PRO A 21 -7.87 15.52 9.45
CA PRO A 21 -9.07 16.32 9.25
C PRO A 21 -10.33 15.75 9.92
N ASP A 22 -10.53 14.42 9.87
CA ASP A 22 -11.67 13.77 10.52
C ASP A 22 -11.58 13.86 12.05
N ALA A 23 -10.38 13.71 12.63
CA ALA A 23 -10.14 13.82 14.06
C ALA A 23 -10.34 15.27 14.55
N VAL A 24 -9.89 16.26 13.77
CA VAL A 24 -10.17 17.68 14.03
C VAL A 24 -11.67 17.94 13.94
N ALA A 25 -12.36 17.40 12.94
CA ALA A 25 -13.79 17.58 12.78
C ALA A 25 -14.60 16.94 13.92
N ALA A 26 -14.23 15.72 14.34
CA ALA A 26 -14.89 15.02 15.43
C ALA A 26 -14.75 15.78 16.76
N LEU A 27 -13.54 16.28 17.09
CA LEU A 27 -13.34 17.08 18.30
C LEU A 27 -14.03 18.43 18.21
N ALA A 28 -13.96 19.11 17.06
CA ALA A 28 -14.60 20.40 16.88
C ALA A 28 -16.12 20.30 17.02
N GLN A 29 -16.73 19.22 16.52
CA GLN A 29 -18.16 18.95 16.70
C GLN A 29 -18.51 18.67 18.18
N ASP A 30 -17.68 17.90 18.89
CA ASP A 30 -17.89 17.56 20.30
C ASP A 30 -17.87 18.79 21.22
N VAL A 31 -17.05 19.79 20.89
CA VAL A 31 -16.97 21.06 21.66
C VAL A 31 -17.71 22.24 21.00
N GLY A 32 -18.50 21.98 19.94
CA GLY A 32 -19.31 23.00 19.26
C GLY A 32 -18.50 24.10 18.56
N LEU A 33 -17.23 23.86 18.21
CA LEU A 33 -16.37 24.82 17.52
C LEU A 33 -16.52 24.72 15.99
N PRO A 34 -16.64 25.87 15.28
CA PRO A 34 -16.64 25.88 13.83
C PRO A 34 -15.25 25.56 13.26
N ILE A 35 -15.19 24.69 12.24
CA ILE A 35 -13.94 24.30 11.57
C ILE A 35 -13.59 25.36 10.51
N PRO A 36 -12.38 25.95 10.51
CA PRO A 36 -11.96 26.92 9.50
C PRO A 36 -11.99 26.33 8.08
N GLU A 37 -12.59 27.04 7.12
CA GLU A 37 -12.70 26.60 5.71
C GLU A 37 -11.35 26.31 5.05
N SER A 38 -10.26 26.93 5.52
CA SER A 38 -8.89 26.68 5.02
C SER A 38 -8.31 25.30 5.38
N ALA A 39 -8.99 24.52 6.24
CA ALA A 39 -8.64 23.14 6.56
C ALA A 39 -9.46 22.09 5.78
N ARG A 40 -10.44 22.54 4.99
CA ARG A 40 -11.13 21.67 4.03
C ARG A 40 -10.20 21.50 2.83
N GLU A 41 -9.78 20.26 2.55
CA GLU A 41 -9.34 19.92 1.19
C GLU A 41 -10.42 20.40 0.22
N PRO A 42 -10.04 20.92 -0.97
CA PRO A 42 -11.00 21.51 -1.90
C PRO A 42 -12.11 20.51 -2.19
N ASP A 43 -13.32 20.91 -1.77
CA ASP A 43 -14.66 20.36 -2.03
C ASP A 43 -14.70 19.11 -2.92
N ARG A 44 -14.15 17.98 -2.44
CA ARG A 44 -14.39 16.70 -3.08
C ARG A 44 -15.77 16.28 -2.62
N PRO A 45 -16.76 16.17 -3.53
CA PRO A 45 -18.09 15.72 -3.17
C PRO A 45 -17.95 14.38 -2.45
N ARG A 46 -18.52 14.27 -1.24
CA ARG A 46 -18.52 13.01 -0.53
C ARG A 46 -19.17 11.97 -1.45
N PRO A 47 -18.55 10.81 -1.69
CA PRO A 47 -19.13 9.81 -2.57
C PRO A 47 -20.54 9.44 -2.08
N PRO A 48 -21.52 9.23 -2.99
CA PRO A 48 -22.87 8.87 -2.60
C PRO A 48 -22.88 7.56 -1.79
N PRO A 49 -23.65 7.45 -0.69
CA PRO A 49 -23.77 6.22 0.10
C PRO A 49 -24.12 4.98 -0.74
N ALA A 50 -24.96 5.18 -1.76
CA ALA A 50 -25.38 4.13 -2.70
C ALA A 50 -24.23 3.39 -3.41
N LEU A 51 -23.04 4.00 -3.52
CA LEU A 51 -21.87 3.33 -4.09
C LEU A 51 -21.36 2.21 -3.18
N TRP A 52 -21.30 2.45 -1.86
CA TRP A 52 -20.91 1.41 -0.90
C TRP A 52 -21.97 0.31 -0.82
N ASP A 53 -23.25 0.68 -0.81
CA ASP A 53 -24.36 -0.29 -0.77
C ASP A 53 -24.30 -1.23 -1.98
N ALA A 54 -24.04 -0.69 -3.17
CA ALA A 54 -23.86 -1.49 -4.39
C ALA A 54 -22.66 -2.44 -4.29
N LEU A 55 -21.51 -1.97 -3.79
CA LEU A 55 -20.32 -2.82 -3.63
C LEU A 55 -20.54 -3.93 -2.60
N GLU A 56 -21.19 -3.63 -1.48
CA GLU A 56 -21.49 -4.60 -0.43
C GLU A 56 -22.49 -5.65 -0.93
N GLN A 57 -23.55 -5.23 -1.62
CA GLN A 57 -24.52 -6.15 -2.21
C GLN A 57 -23.88 -7.05 -3.28
N ALA A 58 -23.00 -6.52 -4.13
CA ALA A 58 -22.23 -7.31 -5.09
C ALA A 58 -21.28 -8.30 -4.39
N ALA A 59 -20.60 -7.90 -3.32
CA ALA A 59 -19.72 -8.80 -2.56
C ALA A 59 -20.49 -9.98 -1.94
N GLN A 60 -21.65 -9.71 -1.35
CA GLN A 60 -22.53 -10.74 -0.81
C GLN A 60 -22.99 -11.70 -1.90
N PHE A 61 -23.40 -11.17 -3.05
CA PHE A 61 -23.76 -11.98 -4.20
C PHE A 61 -22.61 -12.88 -4.67
N TYR A 62 -21.41 -12.33 -4.90
CA TYR A 62 -20.25 -13.12 -5.31
C TYR A 62 -19.87 -14.20 -4.30
N LYS A 63 -19.99 -13.92 -3.00
CA LYS A 63 -19.75 -14.91 -1.94
C LYS A 63 -20.78 -16.06 -2.00
N GLN A 64 -22.04 -15.76 -2.30
CA GLN A 64 -23.08 -16.78 -2.48
C GLN A 64 -22.82 -17.62 -3.74
N GLN A 65 -22.46 -16.99 -4.86
CA GLN A 65 -22.13 -17.67 -6.12
C GLN A 65 -20.93 -18.62 -5.96
N LEU A 66 -19.92 -18.26 -5.16
CA LEU A 66 -18.79 -19.15 -4.89
C LEU A 66 -19.24 -20.47 -4.25
N LYS A 67 -20.18 -20.42 -3.30
CA LYS A 67 -20.70 -21.63 -2.62
C LYS A 67 -21.45 -22.57 -3.57
N GLN A 68 -21.98 -22.03 -4.66
CA GLN A 68 -22.79 -22.76 -5.64
C GLN A 68 -21.97 -23.25 -6.84
N SER A 69 -20.67 -22.92 -6.90
CA SER A 69 -19.81 -23.24 -8.04
C SER A 69 -18.73 -24.25 -7.67
N PRO A 70 -18.94 -25.57 -7.90
CA PRO A 70 -17.91 -26.58 -7.70
C PRO A 70 -16.61 -26.27 -8.43
N HIS A 71 -16.68 -25.74 -9.66
CA HIS A 71 -15.50 -25.36 -10.45
C HIS A 71 -14.65 -24.28 -9.77
N ALA A 72 -15.28 -23.22 -9.25
CA ALA A 72 -14.59 -22.15 -8.53
C ALA A 72 -14.00 -22.65 -7.20
N ILE A 73 -14.73 -23.51 -6.48
CA ILE A 73 -14.26 -24.14 -5.25
C ILE A 73 -13.04 -25.03 -5.52
N ASP A 74 -13.10 -25.87 -6.55
CA ASP A 74 -12.02 -26.78 -6.90
C ASP A 74 -10.79 -26.02 -7.39
N TYR A 75 -10.98 -24.90 -8.10
CA TYR A 75 -9.89 -23.98 -8.42
C TYR A 75 -9.18 -23.47 -7.16
N LEU A 76 -9.91 -22.97 -6.17
CA LEU A 76 -9.33 -22.47 -4.91
C LEU A 76 -8.63 -23.60 -4.13
N LYS A 77 -9.21 -24.79 -4.09
CA LYS A 77 -8.59 -25.98 -3.47
C LYS A 77 -7.30 -26.40 -4.16
N ARG A 78 -7.25 -26.40 -5.50
CA ARG A 78 -6.01 -26.65 -6.27
C ARG A 78 -4.94 -25.60 -5.97
N ARG A 79 -5.36 -24.36 -5.67
CA ARG A 79 -4.49 -23.29 -5.18
C ARG A 79 -4.14 -23.41 -3.70
N GLY A 80 -4.63 -24.43 -3.00
CA GLY A 80 -4.35 -24.68 -1.59
C GLY A 80 -5.18 -23.82 -0.63
N LEU A 81 -6.15 -23.04 -1.11
CA LEU A 81 -6.94 -22.15 -0.26
C LEU A 81 -8.12 -22.87 0.39
N THR A 82 -8.21 -22.75 1.71
CA THR A 82 -9.29 -23.29 2.54
C THR A 82 -10.53 -22.41 2.51
N GLY A 83 -11.69 -22.99 2.85
CA GLY A 83 -12.93 -22.23 3.01
C GLY A 83 -12.84 -21.17 4.12
N ALA A 84 -12.02 -21.40 5.16
CA ALA A 84 -11.84 -20.47 6.27
C ALA A 84 -11.13 -19.18 5.82
N ILE A 85 -10.02 -19.31 5.08
CA ILE A 85 -9.30 -18.13 4.60
C ILE A 85 -10.11 -17.39 3.52
N ALA A 86 -10.79 -18.13 2.63
CA ALA A 86 -11.71 -17.55 1.66
C ALA A 86 -12.82 -16.74 2.34
N ALA A 87 -13.41 -17.27 3.43
CA ALA A 87 -14.43 -16.57 4.20
C ALA A 87 -13.88 -15.32 4.91
N ARG A 88 -12.67 -15.39 5.49
CA ARG A 88 -12.01 -14.27 6.19
C ARG A 88 -11.76 -13.08 5.26
N TYR A 89 -11.23 -13.34 4.07
CA TYR A 89 -10.98 -12.29 3.08
C TYR A 89 -12.22 -11.91 2.26
N GLY A 90 -13.34 -12.63 2.41
CA GLY A 90 -14.57 -12.40 1.65
C GLY A 90 -14.46 -12.77 0.18
N VAL A 91 -13.63 -13.77 -0.14
CA VAL A 91 -13.46 -14.27 -1.51
C VAL A 91 -14.82 -14.75 -2.05
N GLY A 92 -15.10 -14.39 -3.29
CA GLY A 92 -16.32 -14.74 -4.01
C GLY A 92 -16.04 -15.26 -5.42
N TYR A 93 -17.10 -15.45 -6.20
CA TYR A 93 -17.04 -15.84 -7.60
C TYR A 93 -18.03 -14.97 -8.39
N ALA A 94 -17.56 -14.38 -9.49
CA ALA A 94 -18.39 -13.74 -10.49
C ALA A 94 -18.64 -14.74 -11.62
N PRO A 95 -19.88 -15.23 -11.81
CA PRO A 95 -20.24 -16.05 -12.95
C PRO A 95 -20.03 -15.31 -14.29
N ASP A 96 -20.10 -16.05 -15.39
CA ASP A 96 -20.08 -15.42 -16.72
C ASP A 96 -21.38 -14.65 -17.03
N GLY A 97 -21.35 -13.77 -18.05
CA GLY A 97 -22.52 -13.00 -18.49
C GLY A 97 -22.74 -11.69 -17.71
N SER A 98 -23.96 -11.47 -17.20
CA SER A 98 -24.30 -10.29 -16.37
C SER A 98 -25.12 -10.68 -15.13
N PRO A 99 -24.54 -11.51 -14.25
CA PRO A 99 -25.24 -12.09 -13.11
C PRO A 99 -25.69 -11.05 -12.06
N LEU A 100 -25.08 -9.87 -12.00
CA LEU A 100 -25.52 -8.81 -11.09
C LEU A 100 -26.97 -8.33 -11.34
N LYS A 101 -27.54 -8.54 -12.54
CA LYS A 101 -28.98 -8.31 -12.82
C LYS A 101 -29.93 -9.07 -11.88
N GLN A 102 -29.45 -10.15 -11.26
CA GLN A 102 -30.25 -10.95 -10.33
C GLN A 102 -30.44 -10.27 -8.97
N VAL A 103 -29.52 -9.37 -8.59
CA VAL A 103 -29.53 -8.71 -7.29
C VAL A 103 -29.78 -7.21 -7.36
N PHE A 104 -29.62 -6.59 -8.53
CA PHE A 104 -29.94 -5.17 -8.74
C PHE A 104 -31.20 -5.01 -9.58
N PRO A 105 -32.36 -4.67 -8.96
CA PRO A 105 -33.61 -4.42 -9.69
C PRO A 105 -33.47 -3.30 -10.71
N ASP A 106 -32.81 -2.22 -10.31
CA ASP A 106 -32.40 -1.15 -11.22
C ASP A 106 -30.95 -1.34 -11.66
N TYR A 107 -30.77 -2.22 -12.63
CA TYR A 107 -29.46 -2.45 -13.26
C TYR A 107 -28.98 -1.25 -14.10
N ALA A 108 -29.88 -0.30 -14.41
CA ALA A 108 -29.58 0.94 -15.13
C ALA A 108 -29.08 2.06 -14.20
N ALA A 109 -29.16 1.89 -12.88
CA ALA A 109 -28.70 2.87 -11.90
C ALA A 109 -27.25 3.34 -12.14
N ASP A 110 -27.03 4.65 -12.12
CA ASP A 110 -25.71 5.26 -12.31
C ASP A 110 -24.69 4.82 -11.24
N ALA A 111 -25.17 4.48 -10.04
CA ALA A 111 -24.34 4.01 -8.94
C ALA A 111 -23.55 2.73 -9.30
N LEU A 112 -24.11 1.84 -10.14
CA LEU A 112 -23.42 0.62 -10.57
C LEU A 112 -22.26 0.90 -11.52
N ALA A 113 -22.44 1.87 -12.43
CA ALA A 113 -21.38 2.29 -13.34
C ALA A 113 -20.30 3.07 -12.57
N ALA A 114 -20.72 3.99 -11.70
CA ALA A 114 -19.83 4.81 -10.88
C ALA A 114 -19.02 4.00 -9.84
N SER A 115 -19.53 2.85 -9.38
CA SER A 115 -18.78 1.91 -8.52
C SER A 115 -17.86 0.97 -9.30
N GLY A 116 -17.90 1.01 -10.64
CA GLY A 116 -17.07 0.20 -11.52
C GLY A 116 -17.48 -1.28 -11.60
N LEU A 117 -18.69 -1.62 -11.15
CA LEU A 117 -19.25 -2.98 -11.22
C LEU A 117 -19.70 -3.35 -12.64
N VAL A 118 -20.14 -2.36 -13.41
CA VAL A 118 -20.61 -2.54 -14.81
C VAL A 118 -19.81 -1.67 -15.77
N VAL A 119 -19.83 -2.06 -17.05
CA VAL A 119 -19.24 -1.31 -18.17
C VAL A 119 -20.36 -0.95 -19.14
N ASP A 120 -20.40 0.32 -19.53
CA ASP A 120 -21.26 0.84 -20.59
C ASP A 120 -20.46 0.98 -21.89
N SER A 121 -20.86 0.24 -22.92
CA SER A 121 -20.21 0.22 -24.25
C SER A 121 -21.26 0.04 -25.34
N ASP A 122 -21.26 0.90 -26.37
CA ASP A 122 -22.07 0.76 -27.59
C ASP A 122 -23.54 0.33 -27.33
N ASN A 123 -24.24 1.07 -26.47
CA ASN A 123 -25.62 0.81 -26.02
C ASN A 123 -25.83 -0.51 -25.26
N ARG A 124 -24.77 -1.15 -24.78
CA ARG A 124 -24.82 -2.36 -23.97
C ARG A 124 -24.15 -2.12 -22.61
N ARG A 125 -24.89 -2.45 -21.55
CA ARG A 125 -24.37 -2.54 -20.18
C ARG A 125 -24.15 -3.99 -19.79
N TYR A 126 -22.97 -4.31 -19.27
CA TYR A 126 -22.62 -5.66 -18.81
C TYR A 126 -21.69 -5.63 -17.60
N ASP A 127 -21.71 -6.70 -16.80
CA ASP A 127 -20.84 -6.83 -15.64
C ASP A 127 -19.37 -6.74 -16.06
N ARG A 128 -18.59 -5.93 -15.33
CA ARG A 128 -17.15 -5.80 -15.55
C ARG A 128 -16.43 -7.13 -15.28
N PHE A 129 -16.80 -7.78 -14.18
CA PHE A 129 -16.20 -9.01 -13.73
C PHE A 129 -17.04 -10.20 -14.17
N ARG A 130 -16.44 -11.08 -14.96
CA ARG A 130 -17.11 -12.25 -15.54
C ARG A 130 -16.17 -13.45 -15.47
N ASN A 131 -16.70 -14.59 -15.04
CA ASN A 131 -15.97 -15.83 -14.83
C ASN A 131 -14.65 -15.66 -14.04
N ARG A 132 -14.73 -15.03 -12.87
CA ARG A 132 -13.55 -14.68 -12.04
C ARG A 132 -13.74 -15.00 -10.57
N ILE A 133 -12.67 -15.46 -9.92
CA ILE A 133 -12.57 -15.43 -8.45
C ILE A 133 -12.44 -13.96 -8.04
N MET A 134 -13.28 -13.54 -7.11
CA MET A 134 -13.43 -12.16 -6.67
C MET A 134 -12.76 -11.96 -5.32
N PHE A 135 -11.92 -10.92 -5.23
CA PHE A 135 -11.22 -10.48 -4.03
C PHE A 135 -11.72 -9.07 -3.69
N PRO A 136 -12.60 -8.90 -2.69
CA PRO A 136 -13.05 -7.56 -2.29
C PRO A 136 -11.88 -6.78 -1.69
N ILE A 137 -11.78 -5.51 -2.06
CA ILE A 137 -10.76 -4.59 -1.55
C ILE A 137 -11.42 -3.70 -0.51
N ARG A 138 -10.92 -3.74 0.73
CA ARG A 138 -11.44 -2.95 1.85
C ARG A 138 -10.53 -1.76 2.14
N ASN A 139 -11.13 -0.62 2.39
CA ASN A 139 -10.40 0.54 2.93
C ASN A 139 -10.02 0.29 4.39
N VAL A 140 -9.31 1.24 5.02
CA VAL A 140 -8.87 1.15 6.43
C VAL A 140 -10.02 1.03 7.44
N LYS A 141 -11.25 1.42 7.06
CA LYS A 141 -12.48 1.32 7.86
C LYS A 141 -13.21 -0.02 7.64
N GLY A 142 -12.72 -0.88 6.76
CA GLY A 142 -13.31 -2.18 6.45
C GLY A 142 -14.41 -2.15 5.39
N GLN A 143 -14.70 -0.98 4.81
CA GLN A 143 -15.72 -0.85 3.77
C GLN A 143 -15.15 -1.30 2.43
N ILE A 144 -15.95 -2.03 1.65
CA ILE A 144 -15.57 -2.44 0.30
C ILE A 144 -15.54 -1.22 -0.60
N VAL A 145 -14.41 -1.00 -1.26
CA VAL A 145 -14.19 0.12 -2.20
C VAL A 145 -14.03 -0.35 -3.64
N GLY A 146 -13.72 -1.62 -3.85
CA GLY A 146 -13.59 -2.20 -5.18
C GLY A 146 -13.28 -3.70 -5.12
N PHE A 147 -12.90 -4.27 -6.26
CA PHE A 147 -12.59 -5.68 -6.39
C PHE A 147 -11.35 -5.92 -7.25
N GLY A 148 -10.58 -6.94 -6.87
CA GLY A 148 -9.70 -7.67 -7.77
C GLY A 148 -10.40 -8.93 -8.27
N GLY A 149 -10.16 -9.33 -9.52
CA GLY A 149 -10.78 -10.48 -10.15
C GLY A 149 -9.76 -11.34 -10.89
N ARG A 150 -9.62 -12.61 -10.53
CA ARG A 150 -8.70 -13.58 -11.16
C ARG A 150 -9.45 -14.58 -12.03
N VAL A 151 -9.02 -14.79 -13.28
CA VAL A 151 -9.61 -15.84 -14.14
C VAL A 151 -9.37 -17.23 -13.57
N LEU A 152 -10.34 -18.13 -13.75
CA LEU A 152 -10.22 -19.54 -13.35
C LEU A 152 -9.46 -20.35 -14.40
N ASP A 153 -9.76 -20.10 -15.67
CA ASP A 153 -9.23 -20.82 -16.83
C ASP A 153 -8.52 -19.86 -17.81
N GLN A 154 -8.58 -20.12 -19.11
CA GLN A 154 -8.07 -19.22 -20.14
C GLN A 154 -8.91 -17.93 -20.22
N GLY A 155 -8.24 -16.79 -20.25
CA GLY A 155 -8.86 -15.48 -20.37
C GLY A 155 -7.89 -14.37 -20.00
N GLU A 156 -7.98 -13.25 -20.71
CA GLU A 156 -7.15 -12.07 -20.47
C GLU A 156 -7.99 -10.87 -19.99
N PRO A 157 -7.41 -10.01 -19.12
CA PRO A 157 -6.16 -10.22 -18.39
C PRO A 157 -6.32 -11.25 -17.24
N LYS A 158 -5.22 -11.90 -16.83
CA LYS A 158 -5.20 -12.89 -15.74
C LYS A 158 -5.79 -12.31 -14.44
N TYR A 159 -5.45 -11.06 -14.13
CA TYR A 159 -6.03 -10.27 -13.06
C TYR A 159 -6.67 -9.01 -13.63
N LEU A 160 -7.85 -8.66 -13.12
CA LEU A 160 -8.58 -7.45 -13.45
C LEU A 160 -8.94 -6.73 -12.15
N ASN A 161 -8.61 -5.46 -12.05
CA ASN A 161 -9.03 -4.62 -10.92
C ASN A 161 -10.21 -3.74 -11.33
N SER A 162 -10.97 -3.28 -10.34
CA SER A 162 -11.87 -2.14 -10.49
C SER A 162 -11.14 -0.98 -11.20
N PRO A 163 -11.84 -0.20 -12.05
CA PRO A 163 -11.29 1.04 -12.58
C PRO A 163 -11.12 2.05 -11.43
N GLU A 164 -10.49 3.19 -11.70
CA GLU A 164 -10.56 4.32 -10.76
C GLU A 164 -12.02 4.72 -10.55
N THR A 165 -12.43 4.93 -9.31
CA THR A 165 -13.80 5.36 -8.94
C THR A 165 -13.72 6.42 -7.84
N PRO A 166 -14.85 7.08 -7.48
CA PRO A 166 -14.88 7.95 -6.30
C PRO A 166 -14.53 7.23 -4.98
N LEU A 167 -14.61 5.91 -4.93
CA LEU A 167 -14.30 5.09 -3.75
C LEU A 167 -12.92 4.44 -3.80
N PHE A 168 -12.35 4.28 -5.00
CA PHE A 168 -11.20 3.42 -5.22
C PHE A 168 -10.12 4.11 -6.04
N HIS A 169 -8.96 4.25 -5.41
CA HIS A 169 -7.75 4.78 -6.03
C HIS A 169 -6.61 3.78 -5.92
N LYS A 170 -6.19 3.18 -7.05
CA LYS A 170 -5.14 2.15 -7.04
C LYS A 170 -3.81 2.62 -6.47
N GLY A 171 -3.56 3.94 -6.51
CA GLY A 171 -2.35 4.56 -6.00
C GLY A 171 -2.34 4.80 -4.48
N SER A 172 -3.44 4.54 -3.77
CA SER A 172 -3.53 4.67 -2.31
C SER A 172 -4.07 3.42 -1.60
N GLU A 173 -4.89 2.60 -2.28
CA GLU A 173 -5.49 1.42 -1.68
C GLU A 173 -4.50 0.24 -1.59
N ILE A 174 -4.54 -0.47 -0.47
CA ILE A 174 -3.64 -1.58 -0.17
C ILE A 174 -4.48 -2.79 0.23
N TYR A 175 -4.41 -3.86 -0.57
CA TYR A 175 -5.16 -5.08 -0.28
C TYR A 175 -4.63 -5.77 0.97
N GLY A 176 -5.53 -6.31 1.79
CA GLY A 176 -5.20 -7.02 3.02
C GLY A 176 -4.85 -6.10 4.19
N LEU A 177 -4.72 -4.79 3.98
CA LEU A 177 -4.32 -3.88 5.05
C LEU A 177 -5.33 -3.91 6.20
N TYR A 178 -6.64 -3.87 5.91
CA TYR A 178 -7.69 -3.94 6.92
C TYR A 178 -7.59 -5.22 7.76
N GLU A 179 -7.41 -6.37 7.11
CA GLU A 179 -7.28 -7.68 7.74
C GLU A 179 -5.99 -7.82 8.56
N ALA A 180 -4.90 -7.20 8.10
CA ALA A 180 -3.56 -7.36 8.65
C ALA A 180 -3.24 -6.42 9.82
N ARG A 181 -4.04 -5.38 10.09
CA ARG A 181 -3.67 -4.30 11.05
C ARG A 181 -3.21 -4.80 12.42
N ALA A 182 -3.97 -5.73 13.00
CA ALA A 182 -3.64 -6.29 14.31
C ALA A 182 -2.35 -7.13 14.25
N ALA A 183 -2.20 -7.94 13.20
CA ALA A 183 -1.02 -8.77 12.99
C ALA A 183 0.24 -7.94 12.73
N ILE A 184 0.13 -6.85 11.95
CA ILE A 184 1.24 -5.90 11.71
C ILE A 184 1.72 -5.31 13.04
N LYS A 185 0.79 -4.84 13.89
CA LYS A 185 1.11 -4.30 15.21
C LYS A 185 1.78 -5.36 16.10
N ALA A 186 1.26 -6.58 16.12
CA ALA A 186 1.81 -7.67 16.93
C ALA A 186 3.20 -8.13 16.45
N ALA A 187 3.41 -8.19 15.13
CA ALA A 187 4.68 -8.59 14.53
C ALA A 187 5.73 -7.47 14.55
N GLY A 188 5.31 -6.21 14.66
CA GLY A 188 6.19 -5.05 14.55
C GLY A 188 6.77 -4.86 13.14
N ARG A 189 6.15 -5.49 12.13
CA ARG A 189 6.56 -5.44 10.72
C ARG A 189 5.38 -5.65 9.79
N VAL A 190 5.50 -5.15 8.56
CA VAL A 190 4.56 -5.42 7.47
C VAL A 190 5.32 -5.89 6.23
N ILE A 191 4.77 -6.88 5.53
CA ILE A 191 5.30 -7.40 4.27
C ILE A 191 4.43 -6.94 3.11
N VAL A 192 5.03 -6.37 2.08
CA VAL A 192 4.36 -6.05 0.81
C VAL A 192 4.72 -7.10 -0.23
N VAL A 193 3.71 -7.78 -0.74
CA VAL A 193 3.80 -8.76 -1.83
C VAL A 193 3.07 -8.24 -3.08
N GLU A 194 3.20 -8.93 -4.21
CA GLU A 194 2.66 -8.45 -5.48
C GLU A 194 1.15 -8.72 -5.67
N GLY A 195 0.64 -9.84 -5.14
CA GLY A 195 -0.67 -10.34 -5.49
C GLY A 195 -1.63 -10.60 -4.32
N TYR A 196 -2.93 -10.60 -4.64
CA TYR A 196 -3.99 -11.02 -3.71
C TYR A 196 -3.77 -12.43 -3.17
N MET A 197 -3.31 -13.33 -4.04
CA MET A 197 -3.12 -14.73 -3.70
C MET A 197 -1.97 -14.92 -2.72
N ASP A 198 -0.89 -14.16 -2.87
CA ASP A 198 0.24 -14.17 -1.94
C ASP A 198 -0.22 -13.77 -0.55
N VAL A 199 -0.99 -12.68 -0.43
CA VAL A 199 -1.54 -12.22 0.86
C VAL A 199 -2.41 -13.30 1.51
N VAL A 200 -3.34 -13.88 0.74
CA VAL A 200 -4.27 -14.88 1.27
C VAL A 200 -3.54 -16.18 1.62
N ALA A 201 -2.57 -16.62 0.83
CA ALA A 201 -1.74 -17.79 1.09
C ALA A 201 -0.90 -17.58 2.36
N LEU A 202 -0.17 -16.46 2.46
CA LEU A 202 0.62 -16.12 3.64
C LEU A 202 -0.23 -16.10 4.91
N ALA A 203 -1.40 -15.44 4.86
CA ALA A 203 -2.31 -15.39 6.00
C ALA A 203 -2.85 -16.76 6.40
N GLN A 204 -3.14 -17.65 5.44
CA GLN A 204 -3.55 -19.03 5.73
C GLN A 204 -2.46 -19.80 6.49
N HIS A 205 -1.19 -19.53 6.18
CA HIS A 205 -0.05 -20.14 6.85
C HIS A 205 0.43 -19.32 8.07
N GLY A 206 -0.42 -18.45 8.62
CA GLY A 206 -0.16 -17.71 9.87
C GLY A 206 0.75 -16.49 9.72
N VAL A 207 1.10 -16.08 8.50
CA VAL A 207 1.81 -14.82 8.21
C VAL A 207 0.76 -13.76 7.84
N GLU A 208 0.05 -13.29 8.86
CA GLU A 208 -1.13 -12.41 8.69
C GLU A 208 -0.79 -10.92 8.51
N PHE A 209 0.49 -10.58 8.54
CA PHE A 209 1.00 -9.20 8.39
C PHE A 209 1.48 -8.89 6.97
N ALA A 210 0.92 -9.60 5.98
CA ALA A 210 1.17 -9.40 4.56
C ALA A 210 0.07 -8.56 3.91
N VAL A 211 0.46 -7.70 2.97
CA VAL A 211 -0.43 -6.82 2.19
C VAL A 211 0.05 -6.75 0.74
N ALA A 212 -0.80 -6.32 -0.19
CA ALA A 212 -0.42 -6.20 -1.61
C ALA A 212 -0.82 -4.87 -2.23
N THR A 213 -0.01 -4.41 -3.20
CA THR A 213 -0.40 -3.33 -4.11
C THR A 213 -1.29 -3.86 -5.24
N LEU A 214 -2.10 -2.98 -5.83
CA LEU A 214 -3.24 -3.38 -6.65
C LEU A 214 -2.90 -3.40 -8.16
N GLY A 215 -1.95 -4.25 -8.54
CA GLY A 215 -1.50 -4.38 -9.93
C GLY A 215 -0.76 -3.13 -10.46
N THR A 216 -0.16 -2.37 -9.56
CA THR A 216 0.63 -1.15 -9.83
C THR A 216 1.92 -1.19 -9.02
N ALA A 217 2.93 -0.47 -9.51
CA ALA A 217 4.12 -0.23 -8.70
C ALA A 217 3.74 0.50 -7.40
N THR A 218 4.39 0.14 -6.29
CA THR A 218 4.20 0.80 -5.00
C THR A 218 4.37 2.31 -5.14
N THR A 219 3.46 3.12 -4.60
CA THR A 219 3.55 4.58 -4.62
C THR A 219 4.12 5.11 -3.30
N PRO A 220 4.58 6.38 -3.24
CA PRO A 220 4.95 7.01 -1.97
C PRO A 220 3.80 7.06 -0.95
N ILE A 221 2.55 7.10 -1.41
CA ILE A 221 1.35 7.07 -0.55
C ILE A 221 1.22 5.70 0.12
N HIS A 222 1.47 4.61 -0.61
CA HIS A 222 1.49 3.26 -0.04
C HIS A 222 2.56 3.15 1.03
N ALA A 223 3.81 3.49 0.70
CA ALA A 223 4.93 3.42 1.63
C ALA A 223 4.66 4.23 2.90
N ARG A 224 4.19 5.48 2.76
CA ARG A 224 3.84 6.34 3.90
C ARG A 224 2.71 5.76 4.74
N THR A 225 1.71 5.18 4.11
CA THR A 225 0.59 4.54 4.83
C THR A 225 1.07 3.35 5.65
N LEU A 226 1.88 2.48 5.06
CA LEU A 226 2.44 1.31 5.73
C LEU A 226 3.38 1.69 6.87
N LEU A 227 4.22 2.71 6.68
CA LEU A 227 5.13 3.22 7.71
C LEU A 227 4.41 3.93 8.88
N ARG A 228 3.10 4.21 8.76
CA ARG A 228 2.26 4.61 9.91
C ARG A 228 1.77 3.41 10.73
N HIS A 229 1.69 2.23 10.14
CA HIS A 229 1.25 1.01 10.82
C HIS A 229 2.39 0.23 11.46
N SER A 230 3.62 0.41 10.97
CA SER A 230 4.82 -0.27 11.47
C SER A 230 6.07 0.56 11.20
N ASP A 231 7.08 0.43 12.06
CA ASP A 231 8.40 1.01 11.82
C ASP A 231 9.21 0.19 10.80
N ARG A 232 8.87 -1.09 10.60
CA ARG A 232 9.55 -2.00 9.66
C ARG A 232 8.65 -2.39 8.50
N LEU A 233 9.11 -2.12 7.29
CA LEU A 233 8.46 -2.43 6.02
C LEU A 233 9.37 -3.31 5.17
N ILE A 234 8.88 -4.48 4.75
CA ILE A 234 9.63 -5.43 3.94
C ILE A 234 8.90 -5.60 2.61
N TYR A 235 9.56 -5.31 1.49
CA TYR A 235 9.04 -5.70 0.18
C TYR A 235 9.54 -7.09 -0.17
N ALA A 236 8.63 -8.03 -0.45
CA ALA A 236 8.98 -9.38 -0.91
C ALA A 236 8.66 -9.49 -2.40
N PHE A 237 9.70 -9.71 -3.20
CA PHE A 237 9.62 -9.84 -4.66
C PHE A 237 10.10 -11.21 -5.11
N ASP A 238 9.58 -11.63 -6.26
CA ASP A 238 10.01 -12.83 -6.97
C ASP A 238 11.53 -12.73 -7.29
N GLY A 239 12.22 -13.87 -7.30
CA GLY A 239 13.68 -13.95 -7.48
C GLY A 239 14.23 -13.55 -8.86
N ASP A 240 13.37 -13.10 -9.78
CA ASP A 240 13.69 -12.87 -11.18
C ASP A 240 14.11 -11.41 -11.50
N ASN A 241 14.35 -11.13 -12.78
CA ASN A 241 14.72 -9.79 -13.24
C ASN A 241 13.56 -8.78 -13.18
N ALA A 242 12.30 -9.24 -13.25
CA ALA A 242 11.13 -8.38 -13.12
C ALA A 242 10.97 -7.93 -11.66
N GLY A 243 11.11 -8.85 -10.70
CA GLY A 243 11.12 -8.58 -9.27
C GLY A 243 12.20 -7.57 -8.88
N ARG A 244 13.42 -7.68 -9.41
CA ARG A 244 14.47 -6.66 -9.19
C ARG A 244 14.09 -5.27 -9.71
N LYS A 245 13.47 -5.16 -10.88
CA LYS A 245 12.99 -3.87 -11.41
C LYS A 245 11.84 -3.31 -10.57
N ALA A 246 10.95 -4.16 -10.07
CA ALA A 246 9.89 -3.77 -9.15
C ALA A 246 10.45 -3.27 -7.81
N ALA A 247 11.48 -3.95 -7.29
CA ALA A 247 12.20 -3.54 -6.08
C ALA A 247 12.84 -2.16 -6.23
N TRP A 248 13.49 -1.87 -7.35
CA TRP A 248 14.06 -0.54 -7.60
C TRP A 248 12.99 0.56 -7.57
N ARG A 249 11.84 0.33 -8.22
CA ARG A 249 10.72 1.28 -8.18
C ARG A 249 10.15 1.47 -6.77
N ALA A 250 9.99 0.38 -6.03
CA ALA A 250 9.54 0.43 -4.64
C ALA A 250 10.54 1.18 -3.75
N LEU A 251 11.85 1.02 -4.00
CA LEU A 251 12.90 1.80 -3.35
C LEU A 251 12.71 3.29 -3.63
N GLU A 252 12.67 3.69 -4.90
CA GLU A 252 12.55 5.11 -5.30
C GLU A 252 11.34 5.77 -4.65
N ASN A 253 10.20 5.07 -4.66
CA ASN A 253 8.95 5.58 -4.08
C ASN A 253 8.95 5.58 -2.55
N SER A 254 9.79 4.76 -1.91
CA SER A 254 9.92 4.75 -0.45
C SER A 254 10.78 5.89 0.08
N LEU A 255 11.74 6.41 -0.71
CA LEU A 255 12.67 7.47 -0.26
C LEU A 255 11.94 8.70 0.30
N GLU A 256 10.86 9.13 -0.36
CA GLU A 256 10.05 10.29 0.03
C GLU A 256 9.13 10.02 1.23
N ALA A 257 8.93 8.75 1.58
CA ALA A 257 8.10 8.33 2.69
C ALA A 257 8.90 7.99 3.95
N LEU A 258 10.22 7.81 3.83
CA LEU A 258 11.12 7.48 4.93
C LEU A 258 11.20 8.61 5.97
N GLN A 259 11.28 8.21 7.23
CA GLN A 259 11.60 9.07 8.36
C GLN A 259 12.69 8.39 9.17
N ASP A 260 13.51 9.16 9.90
CA ASP A 260 14.51 8.57 10.78
C ASP A 260 13.82 7.65 11.82
N GLY A 261 14.39 6.47 12.05
CA GLY A 261 13.80 5.42 12.90
C GLY A 261 12.87 4.44 12.17
N LYS A 262 12.54 4.69 10.89
CA LYS A 262 11.83 3.74 10.02
C LYS A 262 12.82 2.88 9.23
N GLU A 263 12.48 1.62 9.03
CA GLU A 263 13.27 0.63 8.31
C GLU A 263 12.50 0.10 7.10
N VAL A 264 13.14 0.17 5.94
CA VAL A 264 12.65 -0.45 4.71
C VAL A 264 13.69 -1.45 4.22
N SER A 265 13.26 -2.66 3.88
CA SER A 265 14.11 -3.71 3.37
C SER A 265 13.44 -4.50 2.25
N PHE A 266 14.24 -5.30 1.55
CA PHE A 266 13.86 -6.04 0.36
C PHE A 266 14.20 -7.52 0.57
N LEU A 267 13.21 -8.38 0.47
CA LEU A 267 13.40 -9.82 0.36
C LEU A 267 13.27 -10.22 -1.12
N PHE A 268 14.30 -10.88 -1.63
CA PHE A 268 14.25 -11.53 -2.94
C PHE A 268 14.12 -13.03 -2.72
N LEU A 269 13.04 -13.61 -3.20
CA LEU A 269 12.80 -15.05 -3.09
C LEU A 269 13.79 -15.83 -3.98
N PRO A 270 13.97 -17.14 -3.75
CA PRO A 270 14.71 -18.00 -4.68
C PRO A 270 14.16 -17.92 -6.10
N GLU A 271 15.01 -18.20 -7.09
CA GLU A 271 14.60 -18.15 -8.50
C GLU A 271 13.45 -19.15 -8.76
N GLY A 272 12.36 -18.65 -9.38
CA GLY A 272 11.17 -19.43 -9.67
C GLY A 272 10.15 -19.53 -8.53
N GLU A 273 10.42 -18.94 -7.36
CA GLU A 273 9.50 -18.90 -6.22
C GLU A 273 8.80 -17.53 -6.10
N ASP A 274 7.51 -17.57 -5.77
CA ASP A 274 6.72 -16.45 -5.27
C ASP A 274 6.36 -16.69 -3.77
N PRO A 275 5.80 -15.71 -3.04
CA PRO A 275 5.46 -15.91 -1.63
C PRO A 275 4.44 -17.05 -1.39
N ASP A 276 3.49 -17.28 -2.31
CA ASP A 276 2.51 -18.38 -2.25
C ASP A 276 3.21 -19.75 -2.37
N SER A 277 4.02 -19.95 -3.40
CA SER A 277 4.72 -21.21 -3.65
C SER A 277 5.74 -21.51 -2.56
N TYR A 278 6.49 -20.51 -2.09
CA TYR A 278 7.51 -20.70 -1.08
C TYR A 278 6.91 -21.13 0.26
N ILE A 279 5.88 -20.43 0.76
CA ILE A 279 5.31 -20.74 2.08
C ILE A 279 4.58 -22.08 2.08
N ARG A 280 4.00 -22.48 0.94
CA ARG A 280 3.37 -23.79 0.79
C ARG A 280 4.38 -24.93 0.82
N THR A 281 5.55 -24.73 0.22
CA THR A 281 6.60 -25.76 0.12
C THR A 281 7.41 -25.86 1.41
N HIS A 282 7.78 -24.73 2.01
CA HIS A 282 8.71 -24.68 3.14
C HIS A 282 8.06 -24.40 4.50
N GLY A 283 6.80 -23.94 4.50
CA GLY A 283 6.04 -23.65 5.70
C GLY A 283 6.39 -22.30 6.36
N GLN A 284 5.59 -21.96 7.37
CA GLN A 284 5.66 -20.67 8.08
C GLN A 284 7.03 -20.41 8.71
N ALA A 285 7.59 -21.40 9.41
CA ALA A 285 8.85 -21.22 10.15
C ALA A 285 10.02 -20.88 9.21
N ALA A 286 10.09 -21.52 8.03
CA ALA A 286 11.10 -21.23 7.03
C ALA A 286 10.91 -19.83 6.43
N PHE A 287 9.68 -19.44 6.11
CA PHE A 287 9.39 -18.09 5.59
C PHE A 287 9.73 -16.99 6.61
N LEU A 288 9.40 -17.19 7.89
CA LEU A 288 9.77 -16.25 8.95
C LEU A 288 11.29 -16.14 9.11
N LYS A 289 12.00 -17.28 9.09
CA LYS A 289 13.46 -17.29 9.12
C LYS A 289 14.03 -16.49 7.95
N LEU A 290 13.52 -16.72 6.73
CA LEU A 290 13.95 -16.01 5.53
C LEU A 290 13.79 -14.48 5.68
N LEU A 291 12.67 -14.02 6.25
CA LEU A 291 12.47 -12.59 6.54
C LEU A 291 13.48 -12.03 7.55
N ASP A 292 13.91 -12.85 8.51
CA ASP A 292 14.83 -12.44 9.57
C ASP A 292 16.29 -12.45 9.12
N THR A 293 16.67 -13.31 8.16
CA THR A 293 18.07 -13.54 7.78
C THR A 293 18.47 -13.02 6.40
N ASP A 294 17.54 -12.93 5.45
CA ASP A 294 17.85 -12.74 4.03
C ASP A 294 17.31 -11.42 3.45
N THR A 295 16.83 -10.51 4.31
CA THR A 295 16.39 -9.18 3.87
C THR A 295 17.58 -8.25 3.63
N LEU A 296 17.49 -7.46 2.56
CA LEU A 296 18.48 -6.45 2.19
C LEU A 296 17.95 -5.06 2.58
N PRO A 297 18.60 -4.34 3.51
CA PRO A 297 18.19 -2.98 3.87
C PRO A 297 18.19 -2.03 2.67
N LEU A 298 17.29 -1.05 2.65
CA LEU A 298 17.15 -0.09 1.56
C LEU A 298 18.46 0.63 1.23
N SER A 299 19.23 1.04 2.24
CA SER A 299 20.53 1.69 2.04
C SER A 299 21.51 0.78 1.31
N ALA A 300 21.61 -0.49 1.74
CA ALA A 300 22.48 -1.48 1.13
C ALA A 300 22.03 -1.81 -0.31
N PHE A 301 20.72 -1.96 -0.54
CA PHE A 301 20.17 -2.20 -1.86
C PHE A 301 20.43 -1.02 -2.81
N LEU A 302 20.15 0.21 -2.36
CA LEU A 302 20.42 1.45 -3.12
C LEU A 302 21.87 1.51 -3.59
N VAL A 303 22.79 1.39 -2.65
CA VAL A 303 24.23 1.51 -2.92
C VAL A 303 24.71 0.39 -3.84
N ARG A 304 24.26 -0.85 -3.59
CA ARG A 304 24.64 -2.01 -4.40
C ARG A 304 24.19 -1.86 -5.85
N GLU A 305 22.95 -1.46 -6.10
CA GLU A 305 22.46 -1.29 -7.48
C GLU A 305 23.08 -0.08 -8.17
N LEU A 306 23.33 1.02 -7.46
CA LEU A 306 24.05 2.16 -8.06
C LEU A 306 25.49 1.79 -8.44
N ALA A 307 26.19 1.02 -7.63
CA ALA A 307 27.57 0.61 -7.89
C ALA A 307 27.70 -0.56 -8.89
N ARG A 308 26.58 -1.22 -9.21
CA ARG A 308 26.54 -2.44 -10.02
C ARG A 308 27.14 -2.22 -11.41
N ASP A 309 27.99 -3.15 -11.83
CA ASP A 309 28.66 -3.17 -13.14
C ASP A 309 29.49 -1.90 -13.46
N ARG A 310 29.82 -1.08 -12.44
CA ARG A 310 30.66 0.12 -12.57
C ARG A 310 32.08 -0.12 -12.12
N LYS A 311 33.02 0.45 -12.88
CA LYS A 311 34.44 0.51 -12.55
C LYS A 311 34.73 1.86 -11.90
N LEU A 312 34.55 1.95 -10.58
CA LEU A 312 34.67 3.19 -9.81
C LEU A 312 36.13 3.68 -9.63
N ASP A 313 37.10 3.01 -10.25
CA ASP A 313 38.49 3.47 -10.40
C ASP A 313 38.64 4.53 -11.52
N ARG A 314 37.64 4.70 -12.39
CA ARG A 314 37.63 5.69 -13.48
C ARG A 314 36.82 6.93 -13.13
N GLN A 315 37.37 8.11 -13.39
CA GLN A 315 36.72 9.39 -13.11
C GLN A 315 35.37 9.54 -13.81
N GLU A 316 35.25 9.09 -15.07
CA GLU A 316 33.98 9.14 -15.81
C GLU A 316 32.90 8.24 -15.19
N SER A 317 33.31 7.08 -14.68
CA SER A 317 32.40 6.14 -14.01
C SER A 317 31.97 6.64 -12.63
N GLN A 318 32.88 7.28 -11.88
CA GLN A 318 32.56 7.98 -10.63
C GLN A 318 31.59 9.14 -10.87
N ALA A 319 31.83 9.97 -11.88
CA ALA A 319 30.95 11.08 -12.23
C ALA A 319 29.54 10.59 -12.62
N ALA A 320 29.44 9.50 -13.40
CA ALA A 320 28.16 8.89 -13.75
C ALA A 320 27.43 8.32 -12.52
N PHE A 321 28.15 7.60 -11.65
CA PHE A 321 27.63 7.07 -10.39
C PHE A 321 27.05 8.18 -9.49
N LEU A 322 27.80 9.28 -9.29
CA LEU A 322 27.34 10.41 -8.48
C LEU A 322 26.17 11.16 -9.11
N LYS A 323 26.16 11.29 -10.45
CA LYS A 323 25.04 11.90 -11.19
C LYS A 323 23.73 11.14 -10.98
N GLU A 324 23.79 9.81 -10.91
CA GLU A 324 22.61 8.96 -10.65
C GLU A 324 22.24 8.91 -9.16
N ALA A 325 23.23 8.93 -8.26
CA ALA A 325 23.01 8.95 -6.82
C ALA A 325 22.34 10.25 -6.32
N LYS A 326 22.74 11.40 -6.88
CA LYS A 326 22.28 12.73 -6.44
C LYS A 326 20.75 12.87 -6.33
N PRO A 327 19.95 12.62 -7.38
CA PRO A 327 18.49 12.77 -7.29
C PRO A 327 17.83 11.79 -6.31
N LEU A 328 18.48 10.66 -5.99
CA LEU A 328 17.96 9.70 -5.01
C LEU A 328 18.23 10.19 -3.59
N LEU A 329 19.43 10.69 -3.32
CA LEU A 329 19.79 11.29 -2.03
C LEU A 329 18.90 12.49 -1.68
N GLU A 330 18.59 13.34 -2.66
CA GLU A 330 17.72 14.51 -2.49
C GLU A 330 16.27 14.14 -2.13
N LYS A 331 15.81 12.93 -2.49
CA LYS A 331 14.46 12.43 -2.17
C LYS A 331 14.32 11.87 -0.76
N ILE A 332 15.42 11.55 -0.07
CA ILE A 332 15.38 10.86 1.22
C ILE A 332 14.82 11.79 2.30
N ALA A 333 13.58 11.56 2.73
CA ALA A 333 12.93 12.38 3.76
C ALA A 333 13.43 12.11 5.20
N ALA A 334 14.38 11.19 5.36
CA ALA A 334 15.06 10.82 6.62
C ALA A 334 16.48 11.42 6.67
N PRO A 335 16.69 12.59 7.34
CA PRO A 335 17.94 13.35 7.22
C PRO A 335 19.16 12.66 7.82
N LEU A 336 19.02 11.88 8.91
CA LEU A 336 20.16 11.14 9.47
C LEU A 336 20.55 9.99 8.56
N LEU A 337 19.56 9.22 8.09
CA LEU A 337 19.80 8.14 7.13
C LEU A 337 20.42 8.67 5.82
N ALA A 338 19.92 9.79 5.30
CA ALA A 338 20.45 10.43 4.09
C ALA A 338 21.95 10.75 4.23
N ARG A 339 22.37 11.29 5.38
CA ARG A 339 23.79 11.58 5.66
C ARG A 339 24.66 10.32 5.69
N LEU A 340 24.18 9.24 6.30
CA LEU A 340 24.91 7.97 6.36
C LEU A 340 25.09 7.36 4.97
N ILE A 341 24.03 7.37 4.15
CA ILE A 341 24.08 6.90 2.76
C ILE A 341 25.00 7.79 1.92
N GLN A 342 24.91 9.10 2.07
CA GLN A 342 25.78 10.05 1.36
C GLN A 342 27.26 9.78 1.66
N ARG A 343 27.61 9.55 2.93
CA ARG A 343 28.97 9.18 3.31
C ARG A 343 29.42 7.88 2.65
N GLN A 344 28.59 6.84 2.67
CA GLN A 344 28.90 5.56 2.03
C GLN A 344 29.13 5.71 0.51
N ILE A 345 28.33 6.54 -0.15
CA ILE A 345 28.46 6.86 -1.58
C ILE A 345 29.76 7.63 -1.85
N ALA A 346 30.15 8.59 -0.99
CA ALA A 346 31.41 9.32 -1.10
C ALA A 346 32.61 8.37 -1.01
N GLU A 347 32.61 7.48 -0.01
CA GLU A 347 33.67 6.49 0.23
C GLU A 347 33.85 5.58 -0.99
N LEU A 348 32.75 5.11 -1.61
CA LEU A 348 32.80 4.30 -2.83
C LEU A 348 33.29 5.06 -4.07
N ALA A 349 33.02 6.37 -4.14
CA ALA A 349 33.51 7.23 -5.21
C ALA A 349 34.96 7.73 -4.96
N HIS A 350 35.62 7.28 -3.88
CA HIS A 350 36.94 7.75 -3.46
C HIS A 350 37.02 9.27 -3.20
N LEU A 351 35.92 9.87 -2.72
CA LEU A 351 35.82 11.28 -2.35
C LEU A 351 35.74 11.46 -0.83
N GLN A 352 36.09 12.64 -0.33
CA GLN A 352 35.76 13.01 1.04
C GLN A 352 34.27 13.36 1.13
N ALA A 353 33.63 13.09 2.28
CA ALA A 353 32.19 13.36 2.45
C ALA A 353 31.83 14.85 2.25
N ASP A 354 32.76 15.75 2.61
CA ASP A 354 32.61 17.19 2.45
C ASP A 354 32.58 17.63 0.97
N ASP A 355 33.23 16.86 0.08
CA ASP A 355 33.27 17.14 -1.36
C ASP A 355 31.87 17.03 -1.98
N LEU A 356 31.06 16.06 -1.55
CA LEU A 356 29.68 15.89 -2.05
C LEU A 356 28.76 17.05 -1.65
N SER A 357 28.91 17.55 -0.42
CA SER A 357 28.13 18.69 0.07
C SER A 357 28.49 19.97 -0.72
N GLN A 358 29.76 20.14 -1.08
CA GLN A 358 30.24 21.24 -1.93
C GLN A 358 29.79 21.12 -3.38
N MET A 359 29.56 19.90 -3.89
CA MET A 359 28.97 19.63 -5.22
C MET A 359 27.43 19.78 -5.26
N GLY A 360 26.84 20.33 -4.19
CA GLY A 360 25.40 20.61 -4.11
C GLY A 360 24.55 19.36 -3.90
N VAL A 361 25.11 18.28 -3.37
CA VAL A 361 24.36 17.14 -2.82
C VAL A 361 24.13 17.42 -1.35
N ASN A 362 23.13 18.25 -1.05
CA ASN A 362 22.76 18.54 0.33
C ASN A 362 21.62 17.61 0.74
N PRO A 363 21.69 16.95 1.92
CA PRO A 363 20.53 16.26 2.46
C PRO A 363 19.40 17.28 2.59
N PRO A 364 18.13 16.89 2.37
CA PRO A 364 17.03 17.82 2.46
C PRO A 364 17.08 18.52 3.81
N ALA A 365 17.14 19.85 3.78
CA ALA A 365 17.06 20.63 5.00
C ALA A 365 15.80 20.19 5.75
N ALA A 366 15.94 19.83 7.04
CA ALA A 366 14.80 19.52 7.88
C ALA A 366 13.75 20.61 7.65
N ARG A 367 12.60 20.26 7.05
CA ARG A 367 11.56 21.22 6.70
C ARG A 367 11.22 21.96 8.00
N ARG A 368 11.64 23.23 8.10
CA ARG A 368 11.29 24.06 9.25
C ARG A 368 9.77 24.08 9.32
N ALA A 369 9.21 23.60 10.43
CA ALA A 369 7.81 23.81 10.73
C ALA A 369 7.49 25.31 10.55
N PRO A 370 6.36 25.68 9.94
CA PRO A 370 6.01 27.08 9.76
C PRO A 370 6.04 27.76 11.13
N SER A 371 6.84 28.82 11.24
CA SER A 371 6.95 29.63 12.45
C SER A 371 5.54 30.03 12.91
N PRO A 372 5.18 29.85 14.19
CA PRO A 372 3.88 30.31 14.67
C PRO A 372 3.74 31.79 14.36
N ARG A 373 2.68 32.15 13.60
CA ARG A 373 2.35 33.55 13.33
C ARG A 373 2.24 34.28 14.68
N PRO A 374 2.81 35.48 14.83
CA PRO A 374 2.68 36.23 16.07
C PRO A 374 1.20 36.43 16.38
N GLN A 375 0.78 35.95 17.55
CA GLN A 375 -0.57 36.15 18.06
C GLN A 375 -0.83 37.65 18.09
N ARG A 376 -1.82 38.11 17.30
CA ARG A 376 -2.37 39.45 17.43
C ARG A 376 -2.89 39.59 18.86
N ARG A 377 -2.25 40.44 19.66
CA ARG A 377 -2.76 40.86 20.96
C ARG A 377 -4.17 41.40 20.76
N VAL A 378 -5.15 40.73 21.37
CA VAL A 378 -6.51 41.25 21.51
C VAL A 378 -6.41 42.51 22.38
N ALA A 379 -6.92 43.62 21.86
CA ALA A 379 -6.97 44.88 22.61
C ALA A 379 -7.88 44.71 23.85
N PRO A 380 -7.55 45.32 24.99
CA PRO A 380 -8.39 45.25 26.18
C PRO A 380 -9.73 45.95 25.90
N SER A 381 -10.83 45.24 26.18
CA SER A 381 -12.17 45.80 26.16
C SER A 381 -12.30 46.86 27.24
N HIS A 382 -12.58 48.10 26.86
CA HIS A 382 -13.13 49.09 27.77
C HIS A 382 -14.64 48.86 27.92
N LEU A 383 -15.08 49.02 29.17
CA LEU A 383 -16.45 48.95 29.69
C LEU A 383 -17.51 49.64 28.83
#